data_AF-A0A953F5H9-F1
#
_entry.id   AF-A0A953F5H9-F1
#
_cell.length_a   1.000
_cell.length_b   1.000
_cell.length_c   1.000
_cell.angle_alpha   90.00
_cell.angle_beta   90.00
_cell.angle_gamma   90.00
#
_symmetry.space_group_name_H-M   'P 1'
#
loop_
_entity.id
_entity.type
_entity.pdbx_description
1 polymer ?
#
loop_
_entity_poly.entity_id
_entity_poly.type
_entity_poly.pdbx_seq_one_letter_code
_entity_poly.pdbx_strand_id
1 'polypeptide(L)'
;MKKLLFVPLAFMLVLSACKRDEEPANDTTPPAPELNSSTPVLGYGMLDKIRGIWSGPLSSTTALGGFPDWTVDLRPIAPSQISSKSELDSLNDIFMSFFLTKYNNEYRIAFRNGGGFSGSQRISYLLCDSVYEDAQTSYYRYSDFVMGIQRAYSEFTFRNDSLYMKTYTNHYNTTNPAQLHMSWNAVRKDTTSQHAADSIHHFPQKELQKDLSTAFNSMTESIFYSANSDPYPEADQPYLGKTTVNITYSGVTMSPGTNSFIIFTTQPLFSGFTFNSANLKYRSRYVMLPITDGDYTFTYMHPGTYWAYVLHDENGDGNFSTGDHMNSPLSPITFTLGALGNQTVIITVGFTIP
;
A
#
# COMPACT_ATOMS: atom_id res chain seq x y z
N MET A 1 85.00 12.04 9.77
CA MET A 1 84.13 10.88 9.48
C MET A 1 83.55 10.39 10.79
N LYS A 2 82.34 10.81 11.16
CA LYS A 2 81.67 10.45 12.41
C LYS A 2 80.79 9.21 12.16
N LYS A 3 81.04 8.12 12.90
CA LYS A 3 80.21 6.91 12.89
C LYS A 3 78.95 7.18 13.70
N LEU A 4 77.79 7.13 13.05
CA LEU A 4 76.48 7.19 13.71
C LEU A 4 76.07 5.75 14.07
N LEU A 5 75.91 5.49 15.36
CA LEU A 5 75.47 4.21 15.92
C LEU A 5 73.93 4.17 15.79
N PHE A 6 73.41 3.23 15.01
CA PHE A 6 71.97 2.98 14.90
C PHE A 6 71.56 1.97 15.98
N VAL A 7 70.71 2.40 16.92
CA VAL A 7 70.04 1.53 17.90
C VAL A 7 68.59 1.37 17.44
N PRO A 8 68.09 0.14 17.16
CA PRO A 8 66.68 -0.06 16.87
C PRO A 8 65.89 -0.09 18.18
N LEU A 9 65.02 0.90 18.38
CA LEU A 9 64.06 0.93 19.48
C LEU A 9 62.88 0.01 19.13
N ALA A 10 62.87 -1.19 19.68
CA ALA A 10 61.73 -2.11 19.60
C ALA A 10 60.64 -1.62 20.56
N PHE A 11 59.56 -1.05 20.01
CA PHE A 11 58.35 -0.73 20.76
C PHE A 11 57.48 -1.98 20.86
N MET A 12 57.49 -2.68 22.00
CA MET A 12 56.48 -3.67 22.32
C MET A 12 55.16 -2.95 22.63
N LEU A 13 54.22 -2.97 21.69
CA LEU A 13 52.81 -2.68 21.95
C LEU A 13 52.19 -3.90 22.64
N VAL A 14 52.02 -3.81 23.95
CA VAL A 14 51.17 -4.72 24.71
C VAL A 14 49.72 -4.38 24.34
N LEU A 15 49.15 -5.13 23.39
CA LEU A 15 47.71 -5.15 23.17
C LEU A 15 47.07 -5.90 24.34
N SER A 16 46.56 -5.16 25.32
CA SER A 16 45.58 -5.69 26.26
C SER A 16 44.30 -6.03 25.49
N ALA A 17 44.23 -7.27 25.01
CA ALA A 17 42.98 -7.87 24.56
C ALA A 17 42.11 -8.12 25.80
N CYS A 18 41.22 -7.19 26.11
CA CYS A 18 40.03 -7.51 26.90
C CYS A 18 39.17 -8.45 26.06
N LYS A 19 39.29 -9.76 26.31
CA LYS A 19 38.20 -10.68 26.03
C LYS A 19 37.02 -10.21 26.88
N ARG A 20 35.99 -9.68 26.23
CA ARG A 20 34.65 -9.68 26.83
C ARG A 20 34.22 -11.14 26.81
N ASP A 21 34.10 -11.73 27.98
CA ASP A 21 33.34 -12.94 28.15
C ASP A 21 31.89 -12.59 27.75
N GLU A 22 31.37 -13.26 26.72
CA GLU A 22 29.94 -13.23 26.39
C GLU A 22 29.22 -14.03 27.48
N GLU A 23 28.82 -13.35 28.55
CA GLU A 23 27.69 -13.84 29.34
C GLU A 23 26.45 -13.86 28.44
N PRO A 24 25.60 -14.89 28.52
CA PRO A 24 24.33 -14.89 27.81
C PRO A 24 23.56 -13.65 28.26
N ALA A 25 23.26 -12.77 27.30
CA ALA A 25 22.45 -11.59 27.57
C ALA A 25 21.10 -12.07 28.13
N ASN A 26 20.98 -12.03 29.45
CA ASN A 26 19.68 -11.95 30.11
C ASN A 26 19.06 -10.67 29.57
N ASP A 27 18.19 -10.83 28.58
CA ASP A 27 17.38 -9.77 27.98
C ASP A 27 16.49 -9.18 29.07
N THR A 28 17.09 -8.25 29.81
CA THR A 28 16.51 -7.49 30.92
C THR A 28 15.92 -6.19 30.40
N THR A 29 15.70 -6.09 29.09
CA THR A 29 15.03 -4.93 28.51
C THR A 29 13.66 -4.79 29.17
N PRO A 30 13.39 -3.69 29.89
CA PRO A 30 12.12 -3.49 30.56
C PRO A 30 10.98 -3.68 29.54
N PRO A 31 9.86 -4.30 29.92
CA PRO A 31 8.72 -4.40 29.04
C PRO A 31 8.33 -3.00 28.56
N ALA A 32 7.91 -2.90 27.28
CA ALA A 32 7.41 -1.64 26.74
C ALA A 32 6.39 -1.00 27.70
N PRO A 33 6.45 0.33 27.93
CA PRO A 33 5.47 1.00 28.77
C PRO A 33 4.06 0.76 28.23
N GLU A 34 3.05 0.82 29.10
CA GLU A 34 1.66 0.70 28.66
C GLU A 34 1.32 1.75 27.58
N LEU A 35 0.67 1.31 26.50
CA LEU A 35 0.30 2.18 25.40
C LEU A 35 -0.87 3.08 25.81
N ASN A 36 -0.65 4.39 25.74
CA ASN A 36 -1.65 5.42 25.99
C ASN A 36 -1.41 6.64 25.07
N SER A 37 -2.24 7.67 25.21
CA SER A 37 -2.18 8.88 24.37
C SER A 37 -0.84 9.63 24.43
N SER A 38 -0.07 9.51 25.52
CA SER A 38 1.25 10.14 25.69
C SER A 38 2.41 9.29 25.20
N THR A 39 2.21 7.98 25.00
CA THR A 39 3.27 7.05 24.59
C THR A 39 3.88 7.48 23.25
N PRO A 40 5.21 7.65 23.16
CA PRO A 40 5.87 7.93 21.89
C PRO A 40 5.69 6.75 20.92
N VAL A 41 5.30 7.07 19.68
CA VAL A 41 5.15 6.09 18.60
C VAL A 41 5.90 6.61 17.38
N LEU A 42 6.98 5.95 16.98
CA LEU A 42 7.78 6.40 15.84
C LEU A 42 6.98 6.27 14.54
N GLY A 43 6.91 7.36 13.78
CA GLY A 43 6.19 7.43 12.51
C GLY A 43 4.70 7.67 12.64
N TYR A 44 4.17 7.96 13.84
CA TYR A 44 2.73 8.15 14.07
C TYR A 44 2.09 9.22 13.17
N GLY A 45 2.84 10.27 12.81
CA GLY A 45 2.40 11.30 11.88
C GLY A 45 2.01 10.77 10.50
N MET A 46 2.56 9.64 10.05
CA MET A 46 2.19 8.99 8.78
C MET A 46 0.69 8.75 8.69
N LEU A 47 0.08 8.28 9.78
CA LEU A 47 -1.34 7.94 9.83
C LEU A 47 -2.19 9.16 9.47
N ASP A 48 -1.83 10.35 9.94
CA ASP A 48 -2.49 11.61 9.57
C ASP A 48 -2.23 11.99 8.10
N LYS A 49 -0.96 11.92 7.65
CA LYS A 49 -0.55 12.44 6.33
C LYS A 49 -1.08 11.66 5.15
N ILE A 50 -1.13 10.33 5.27
CA ILE A 50 -1.40 9.43 4.13
C ILE A 50 -2.88 9.31 3.77
N ARG A 51 -3.80 9.78 4.62
CA ARG A 51 -5.23 9.61 4.37
C ARG A 51 -5.71 10.31 3.09
N GLY A 52 -6.60 9.64 2.38
CA GLY A 52 -7.31 10.16 1.21
C GLY A 52 -7.04 9.34 -0.05
N ILE A 53 -7.58 9.84 -1.16
CA ILE A 53 -7.33 9.29 -2.50
C ILE A 53 -6.13 10.01 -3.08
N TRP A 54 -5.14 9.25 -3.52
CA TRP A 54 -3.91 9.73 -4.14
C TRP A 54 -3.81 9.18 -5.55
N SER A 55 -3.34 10.00 -6.49
CA SER A 55 -3.11 9.53 -7.86
C SER A 55 -1.92 10.19 -8.51
N GLY A 56 -1.18 9.42 -9.29
CA GLY A 56 -0.09 9.91 -10.12
C GLY A 56 0.76 8.78 -10.69
N PRO A 57 1.78 9.11 -11.50
CA PRO A 57 2.59 8.12 -12.19
C PRO A 57 3.40 7.25 -11.24
N LEU A 58 3.47 5.96 -11.58
CA LEU A 58 4.31 4.97 -10.93
C LEU A 58 5.33 4.45 -11.95
N SER A 59 6.60 4.43 -11.56
CA SER A 59 7.66 3.74 -12.28
C SER A 59 8.13 2.55 -11.45
N SER A 60 8.29 1.39 -12.07
CA SER A 60 8.70 0.16 -11.40
C SER A 60 9.61 -0.67 -12.27
N THR A 61 10.55 -1.37 -11.64
CA THR A 61 11.42 -2.35 -12.29
C THR A 61 10.85 -3.77 -12.22
N THR A 62 9.62 -3.94 -11.68
CA THR A 62 8.92 -5.23 -11.65
C THR A 62 8.44 -5.64 -13.04
N ALA A 63 8.06 -6.91 -13.18
CA ALA A 63 7.44 -7.42 -14.40
C ALA A 63 6.12 -6.72 -14.78
N LEU A 64 5.46 -6.03 -13.82
CA LEU A 64 4.28 -5.22 -14.12
C LEU A 64 4.59 -3.91 -14.84
N GLY A 65 5.85 -3.45 -14.82
CA GLY A 65 6.21 -2.15 -15.35
C GLY A 65 5.59 -0.98 -14.57
N GLY A 66 5.66 0.20 -15.18
CA GLY A 66 5.09 1.43 -14.61
C GLY A 66 3.68 1.72 -15.12
N PHE A 67 2.96 2.57 -14.38
CA PHE A 67 1.64 3.08 -14.75
C PHE A 67 1.70 4.59 -14.96
N PRO A 68 1.09 5.14 -16.02
CA PRO A 68 1.01 6.58 -16.21
C PRO A 68 0.20 7.26 -15.09
N ASP A 69 -0.74 6.53 -14.50
CA ASP A 69 -1.51 6.94 -13.34
C ASP A 69 -1.88 5.72 -12.50
N TRP A 70 -1.52 5.74 -11.21
CA TRP A 70 -1.92 4.74 -10.23
C TRP A 70 -2.68 5.44 -9.10
N THR A 71 -3.96 5.07 -8.94
CA THR A 71 -4.83 5.61 -7.89
C THR A 71 -4.88 4.66 -6.70
N VAL A 72 -4.70 5.22 -5.51
CA VAL A 72 -4.74 4.49 -4.24
C VAL A 72 -5.64 5.23 -3.27
N ASP A 73 -6.67 4.55 -2.76
CA ASP A 73 -7.62 5.09 -1.78
C ASP A 73 -7.29 4.58 -0.38
N LEU A 74 -6.69 5.43 0.44
CA LEU A 74 -6.22 5.10 1.78
C LEU A 74 -7.19 5.67 2.81
N ARG A 75 -7.94 4.76 3.46
CA ARG A 75 -8.87 5.12 4.55
C ARG A 75 -8.62 4.29 5.81
N PRO A 76 -8.90 4.86 6.99
CA PRO A 76 -8.85 4.10 8.23
C PRO A 76 -9.70 2.83 8.15
N ILE A 77 -9.17 1.73 8.66
CA ILE A 77 -9.91 0.47 8.85
C ILE A 77 -9.90 0.01 10.32
N ALA A 78 -9.13 0.70 11.16
CA ALA A 78 -9.10 0.56 12.61
C ALA A 78 -8.61 1.88 13.25
N PRO A 79 -8.71 2.05 14.58
CA PRO A 79 -8.26 3.27 15.26
C PRO A 79 -6.80 3.65 15.00
N SER A 80 -5.92 2.69 14.75
CA SER A 80 -4.50 2.91 14.49
C SER A 80 -4.01 2.29 13.19
N GLN A 81 -4.92 2.03 12.23
CA GLN A 81 -4.60 1.42 10.94
C GLN A 81 -5.33 2.08 9.76
N ILE A 82 -4.58 2.28 8.68
CA ILE A 82 -5.07 2.74 7.37
C ILE A 82 -4.58 1.81 6.27
N SER A 83 -5.47 1.43 5.36
CA SER A 83 -5.18 0.43 4.33
C SER A 83 -5.79 0.78 2.97
N SER A 84 -5.23 0.21 1.92
CA SER A 84 -5.74 0.22 0.54
C SER A 84 -5.36 -1.06 -0.20
N LYS A 85 -6.14 -1.40 -1.22
CA LYS A 85 -5.81 -2.41 -2.24
C LYS A 85 -6.20 -1.85 -3.60
N SER A 86 -5.28 -1.93 -4.54
CA SER A 86 -5.48 -1.61 -5.95
C SER A 86 -5.48 -2.91 -6.74
N GLU A 87 -6.62 -3.25 -7.28
CA GLU A 87 -6.78 -4.33 -8.25
C GLU A 87 -6.27 -3.82 -9.60
N LEU A 88 -5.34 -4.56 -10.21
CA LEU A 88 -4.77 -4.17 -11.50
C LEU A 88 -5.48 -4.95 -12.60
N ASP A 89 -5.49 -6.26 -12.45
CA ASP A 89 -6.20 -7.20 -13.32
C ASP A 89 -6.65 -8.45 -12.54
N SER A 90 -7.11 -9.49 -13.26
CA SER A 90 -7.60 -10.73 -12.64
C SER A 90 -6.53 -11.54 -11.90
N LEU A 91 -5.25 -11.27 -12.13
CA LEU A 91 -4.10 -11.98 -11.54
C LEU A 91 -3.20 -11.10 -10.66
N ASN A 92 -3.37 -9.79 -10.74
CA ASN A 92 -2.45 -8.81 -10.16
C ASN A 92 -3.16 -7.80 -9.27
N ASP A 93 -2.64 -7.63 -8.05
CA ASP A 93 -3.10 -6.64 -7.09
C ASP A 93 -1.91 -6.07 -6.30
N ILE A 94 -2.10 -4.88 -5.72
CA ILE A 94 -1.14 -4.26 -4.81
C ILE A 94 -1.91 -3.74 -3.61
N PHE A 95 -1.46 -4.07 -2.40
CA PHE A 95 -2.00 -3.48 -1.18
C PHE A 95 -0.93 -2.72 -0.40
N MET A 96 -1.40 -1.74 0.36
CA MET A 96 -0.62 -0.94 1.30
C MET A 96 -1.40 -0.82 2.60
N SER A 97 -0.72 -0.98 3.72
CA SER A 97 -1.30 -0.83 5.05
C SER A 97 -0.27 -0.25 6.00
N PHE A 98 -0.68 0.77 6.76
CA PHE A 98 0.13 1.37 7.82
C PHE A 98 -0.59 1.18 9.14
N PHE A 99 0.10 0.65 10.14
CA PHE A 99 -0.51 0.39 11.45
C PHE A 99 0.46 0.48 12.60
N LEU A 100 -0.05 0.82 13.79
CA LEU A 100 0.73 0.80 15.02
C LEU A 100 1.01 -0.64 15.45
N THR A 101 2.30 -0.97 15.55
CA THR A 101 2.77 -2.28 16.00
C THR A 101 3.66 -2.17 17.24
N LYS A 102 3.85 -3.29 17.92
CA LYS A 102 4.91 -3.50 18.91
C LYS A 102 5.99 -4.39 18.30
N TYR A 103 7.25 -3.97 18.44
CA TYR A 103 8.43 -4.76 18.06
C TYR A 103 9.62 -4.37 18.94
N ASN A 104 10.36 -5.36 19.44
CA ASN A 104 11.52 -5.16 20.34
C ASN A 104 11.24 -4.17 21.48
N ASN A 105 10.11 -4.33 22.16
CA ASN A 105 9.65 -3.45 23.26
C ASN A 105 9.46 -1.97 22.90
N GLU A 106 9.27 -1.65 21.62
CA GLU A 106 8.94 -0.30 21.16
C GLU A 106 7.66 -0.28 20.33
N TYR A 107 6.98 0.87 20.34
CA TYR A 107 5.82 1.13 19.51
C TYR A 107 6.21 1.99 18.30
N ARG A 108 5.91 1.49 17.11
CA ARG A 108 6.21 2.18 15.86
C ARG A 108 5.13 1.89 14.82
N ILE A 109 5.08 2.70 13.77
CA ILE A 109 4.23 2.37 12.61
C ILE A 109 4.95 1.34 11.74
N ALA A 110 4.28 0.23 11.46
CA ALA A 110 4.66 -0.73 10.43
C ALA A 110 4.04 -0.32 9.09
N PHE A 111 4.75 -0.60 8.01
CA PHE A 111 4.26 -0.55 6.64
C PHE A 111 4.22 -1.98 6.09
N ARG A 112 3.02 -2.49 5.88
CA ARG A 112 2.74 -3.75 5.21
C ARG A 112 2.43 -3.45 3.74
N ASN A 113 3.22 -4.00 2.85
CA ASN A 113 3.05 -3.89 1.40
C ASN A 113 3.09 -5.27 0.77
N GLY A 114 2.29 -5.49 -0.26
CA GLY A 114 2.31 -6.75 -0.96
C GLY A 114 1.31 -6.78 -2.10
N GLY A 115 1.09 -7.97 -2.63
CA GLY A 115 0.22 -8.17 -3.76
C GLY A 115 0.33 -9.57 -4.36
N GLY A 116 -0.67 -9.94 -5.14
CA GLY A 116 -0.56 -11.00 -6.13
C GLY A 116 0.13 -10.50 -7.40
N PHE A 117 1.10 -11.26 -7.91
CA PHE A 117 1.75 -11.00 -9.19
C PHE A 117 1.83 -12.31 -9.98
N SER A 118 1.04 -12.42 -11.03
CA SER A 118 0.94 -13.63 -11.87
C SER A 118 0.76 -14.92 -11.04
N GLY A 119 -0.14 -14.88 -10.04
CA GLY A 119 -0.44 -16.01 -9.15
C GLY A 119 0.57 -16.24 -8.01
N SER A 120 1.67 -15.48 -7.95
CA SER A 120 2.59 -15.49 -6.81
C SER A 120 2.25 -14.38 -5.83
N GLN A 121 2.20 -14.68 -4.53
CA GLN A 121 1.99 -13.66 -3.51
C GLN A 121 3.31 -13.24 -2.88
N ARG A 122 3.48 -11.95 -2.64
CA ARG A 122 4.59 -11.43 -1.84
C ARG A 122 4.08 -10.38 -0.87
N ILE A 123 4.43 -10.54 0.39
CA ILE A 123 3.97 -9.69 1.50
C ILE A 123 5.20 -9.28 2.31
N SER A 124 5.50 -8.00 2.32
CA SER A 124 6.64 -7.41 3.01
C SER A 124 6.15 -6.56 4.19
N TYR A 125 6.82 -6.71 5.32
CA TYR A 125 6.66 -5.86 6.48
C TYR A 125 7.91 -5.00 6.63
N LEU A 126 7.72 -3.70 6.75
CA LEU A 126 8.78 -2.74 7.02
C LEU A 126 8.42 -1.96 8.29
N LEU A 127 9.38 -1.63 9.14
CA LEU A 127 9.19 -0.90 10.39
C LEU A 127 9.73 0.52 10.25
N CYS A 128 9.01 1.51 10.76
CA CYS A 128 9.50 2.89 10.75
C CYS A 128 10.84 2.98 11.51
N ASP A 129 11.86 3.55 10.87
CA ASP A 129 13.21 3.68 11.42
C ASP A 129 13.78 5.11 11.34
N SER A 130 13.15 5.99 10.56
CA SER A 130 13.55 7.39 10.42
C SER A 130 12.34 8.28 10.15
N VAL A 131 12.28 9.41 10.85
CA VAL A 131 11.22 10.42 10.73
C VAL A 131 11.85 11.80 10.72
N TYR A 132 11.34 12.66 9.84
CA TYR A 132 11.58 14.09 9.88
C TYR A 132 10.25 14.80 9.58
N GLU A 133 9.85 15.72 10.44
CA GLU A 133 8.63 16.50 10.24
C GLU A 133 8.92 17.97 10.56
N ASP A 134 8.61 18.85 9.61
CA ASP A 134 8.53 20.29 9.81
C ASP A 134 7.22 20.85 9.23
N ALA A 135 7.10 22.18 9.18
CA ALA A 135 5.90 22.84 8.69
C ALA A 135 5.62 22.64 7.18
N GLN A 136 6.61 22.22 6.39
CA GLN A 136 6.55 22.13 4.92
C GLN A 136 6.70 20.71 4.39
N THR A 137 7.43 19.86 5.11
CA THR A 137 7.82 18.52 4.69
C THR A 137 7.66 17.52 5.83
N SER A 138 7.07 16.38 5.51
CA SER A 138 7.11 15.19 6.36
C SER A 138 7.79 14.07 5.61
N TYR A 139 8.77 13.43 6.22
CA TYR A 139 9.52 12.30 5.68
C TYR A 139 9.46 11.13 6.65
N TYR A 140 9.21 9.94 6.10
CA TYR A 140 9.17 8.68 6.83
C TYR A 140 9.94 7.63 6.05
N ARG A 141 10.84 6.91 6.73
CA ARG A 141 11.46 5.70 6.20
C ARG A 141 11.02 4.49 6.99
N TYR A 142 10.77 3.41 6.26
CA TYR A 142 10.44 2.09 6.77
C TYR A 142 11.46 1.09 6.23
N SER A 143 12.07 0.29 7.09
CA SER A 143 13.06 -0.71 6.71
C SER A 143 12.63 -2.12 7.10
N ASP A 144 13.16 -3.16 6.44
CA ASP A 144 12.93 -4.56 6.82
C ASP A 144 13.17 -4.78 8.32
N PHE A 145 12.30 -5.57 8.98
CA PHE A 145 12.39 -5.79 10.43
C PHE A 145 13.66 -6.54 10.83
N VAL A 146 14.16 -7.42 9.96
CA VAL A 146 15.27 -8.33 10.27
C VAL A 146 16.59 -7.75 9.76
N MET A 147 16.63 -7.37 8.48
CA MET A 147 17.86 -6.94 7.79
C MET A 147 17.95 -5.43 7.57
N GLY A 148 16.92 -4.66 7.98
CA GLY A 148 16.89 -3.22 7.80
C GLY A 148 17.06 -2.80 6.33
N ILE A 149 17.74 -1.66 6.14
CA ILE A 149 17.95 -1.07 4.81
C ILE A 149 18.79 -1.93 3.86
N GLN A 150 19.51 -2.94 4.37
CA GLN A 150 20.30 -3.85 3.52
C GLN A 150 19.40 -4.77 2.68
N ARG A 151 18.17 -5.02 3.14
CA ARG A 151 17.23 -5.90 2.44
C ARG A 151 16.21 -5.15 1.61
N ALA A 152 15.45 -4.29 2.26
CA ALA A 152 14.41 -3.49 1.64
C ALA A 152 14.09 -2.29 2.53
N TYR A 153 13.77 -1.16 1.90
CA TYR A 153 13.24 -0.01 2.59
C TYR A 153 12.32 0.81 1.68
N SER A 154 11.41 1.56 2.27
CA SER A 154 10.55 2.51 1.57
C SER A 154 10.60 3.86 2.24
N GLU A 155 10.65 4.90 1.42
CA GLU A 155 10.67 6.30 1.81
C GLU A 155 9.39 6.97 1.33
N PHE A 156 8.81 7.78 2.19
CA PHE A 156 7.61 8.57 1.92
C PHE A 156 7.90 10.02 2.27
N THR A 157 7.76 10.91 1.29
CA THR A 157 7.91 12.36 1.49
C THR A 157 6.61 13.06 1.11
N PHE A 158 6.06 13.81 2.05
CA PHE A 158 4.89 14.65 1.84
C PHE A 158 5.31 16.11 1.75
N ARG A 159 4.77 16.83 0.76
CA ARG A 159 4.91 18.29 0.60
C ARG A 159 3.56 18.84 0.15
N ASN A 160 2.83 19.48 1.06
CA ASN A 160 1.43 19.86 0.84
C ASN A 160 0.59 18.64 0.38
N ASP A 161 -0.06 18.73 -0.77
CA ASP A 161 -0.82 17.64 -1.40
C ASP A 161 0.00 16.75 -2.34
N SER A 162 1.34 16.81 -2.27
CA SER A 162 2.21 15.90 -3.01
C SER A 162 2.76 14.79 -2.12
N LEU A 163 2.77 13.57 -2.64
CA LEU A 163 3.38 12.39 -2.05
C LEU A 163 4.45 11.85 -3.01
N TYR A 164 5.66 11.67 -2.50
CA TYR A 164 6.75 10.98 -3.19
C TYR A 164 7.09 9.71 -2.42
N MET A 165 6.80 8.56 -3.03
CA MET A 165 7.16 7.26 -2.49
C MET A 165 8.31 6.69 -3.31
N LYS A 166 9.33 6.13 -2.64
CA LYS A 166 10.36 5.31 -3.26
C LYS A 166 10.55 4.04 -2.47
N THR A 167 10.63 2.91 -3.14
CA THR A 167 10.93 1.61 -2.53
C THR A 167 12.21 1.07 -3.14
N TYR A 168 13.07 0.56 -2.28
CA TYR A 168 14.35 -0.02 -2.63
C TYR A 168 14.41 -1.47 -2.17
N THR A 169 15.02 -2.35 -2.96
CA THR A 169 15.25 -3.75 -2.58
C THR A 169 16.61 -4.21 -3.05
N ASN A 170 17.15 -5.23 -2.38
CA ASN A 170 18.40 -5.88 -2.79
C ASN A 170 18.21 -7.02 -3.81
N HIS A 171 17.03 -7.11 -4.44
CA HIS A 171 16.68 -8.13 -5.44
C HIS A 171 17.01 -9.57 -5.00
N TYR A 172 16.46 -10.03 -3.88
CA TYR A 172 16.72 -11.38 -3.35
C TYR A 172 18.21 -11.60 -2.98
N ASN A 173 18.81 -10.60 -2.32
CA ASN A 173 20.21 -10.61 -1.90
C ASN A 173 21.23 -10.67 -3.06
N THR A 174 20.84 -10.26 -4.26
CA THR A 174 21.74 -10.25 -5.45
C THR A 174 22.44 -8.91 -5.67
N THR A 175 21.99 -7.84 -5.01
CA THR A 175 22.56 -6.49 -5.15
C THR A 175 22.83 -5.87 -3.77
N ASN A 176 23.94 -5.14 -3.61
CA ASN A 176 24.24 -4.38 -2.39
C ASN A 176 25.03 -3.13 -2.79
N PRO A 177 24.55 -1.90 -2.49
CA PRO A 177 23.35 -1.56 -1.73
C PRO A 177 22.03 -1.90 -2.47
N ALA A 178 20.92 -1.90 -1.73
CA ALA A 178 19.58 -2.03 -2.29
C ALA A 178 19.32 -0.93 -3.34
N GLN A 179 18.69 -1.32 -4.46
CA GLN A 179 18.45 -0.47 -5.62
C GLN A 179 16.98 -0.07 -5.73
N LEU A 180 16.71 1.02 -6.47
CA LEU A 180 15.35 1.52 -6.68
C LEU A 180 14.50 0.46 -7.38
N HIS A 181 13.44 0.05 -6.72
CA HIS A 181 12.50 -0.98 -7.17
C HIS A 181 11.20 -0.36 -7.70
N MET A 182 10.74 0.71 -7.06
CA MET A 182 9.52 1.43 -7.42
C MET A 182 9.61 2.89 -6.98
N SER A 183 9.01 3.78 -7.76
CA SER A 183 8.73 5.17 -7.37
C SER A 183 7.32 5.57 -7.76
N TRP A 184 6.64 6.31 -6.90
CA TRP A 184 5.29 6.81 -7.13
C TRP A 184 5.21 8.28 -6.71
N ASN A 185 4.85 9.14 -7.67
CA ASN A 185 4.75 10.58 -7.48
C ASN A 185 3.27 10.97 -7.59
N ALA A 186 2.61 11.09 -6.44
CA ALA A 186 1.16 11.26 -6.38
C ALA A 186 0.75 12.65 -5.90
N VAL A 187 -0.45 13.06 -6.29
CA VAL A 187 -1.14 14.23 -5.76
C VAL A 187 -2.42 13.78 -5.07
N ARG A 188 -2.74 14.39 -3.93
CA ARG A 188 -3.99 14.15 -3.22
C ARG A 188 -5.17 14.62 -4.07
N LYS A 189 -6.09 13.71 -4.36
CA LYS A 189 -7.25 13.93 -5.23
C LYS A 189 -8.53 14.17 -4.44
N ASP A 190 -8.66 13.51 -3.29
CA ASP A 190 -9.81 13.64 -2.41
C ASP A 190 -9.44 13.35 -0.96
N THR A 191 -10.05 14.10 -0.03
CA THR A 191 -9.99 13.85 1.42
C THR A 191 -11.37 13.54 1.99
N THR A 192 -12.44 13.71 1.23
CA THR A 192 -13.81 13.60 1.74
C THR A 192 -14.25 12.15 1.92
N SER A 193 -13.74 11.23 1.09
CA SER A 193 -14.03 9.80 1.14
C SER A 193 -13.68 9.13 2.47
N GLN A 194 -12.70 9.66 3.20
CA GLN A 194 -12.20 9.08 4.44
C GLN A 194 -13.00 9.51 5.68
N HIS A 195 -13.76 10.62 5.63
CA HIS A 195 -14.31 11.28 6.82
C HIS A 195 -15.23 10.38 7.67
N ALA A 196 -16.00 9.50 7.02
CA ALA A 196 -16.86 8.55 7.73
C ALA A 196 -16.03 7.55 8.54
N ALA A 197 -14.95 7.03 7.96
CA ALA A 197 -14.02 6.11 8.64
C ALA A 197 -13.23 6.83 9.74
N ASP A 198 -12.79 8.07 9.51
CA ASP A 198 -12.17 8.92 10.54
C ASP A 198 -13.07 9.04 11.78
N SER A 199 -14.36 9.31 11.56
CA SER A 199 -15.35 9.48 12.63
C SER A 199 -15.63 8.19 13.38
N ILE A 200 -15.77 7.06 12.67
CA ILE A 200 -16.07 5.75 13.27
C ILE A 200 -14.91 5.24 14.12
N HIS A 201 -13.68 5.43 13.64
CA HIS A 201 -12.47 4.93 14.31
C HIS A 201 -11.83 5.95 15.25
N HIS A 202 -12.38 7.16 15.34
CA HIS A 202 -11.77 8.31 16.03
C HIS A 202 -10.31 8.51 15.56
N PHE A 203 -10.04 8.30 14.28
CA PHE A 203 -8.69 8.09 13.79
C PHE A 203 -7.86 9.39 13.67
N PRO A 204 -6.55 9.36 13.99
CA PRO A 204 -5.80 8.22 14.54
C PRO A 204 -5.86 8.16 16.07
N GLN A 205 -5.79 6.95 16.63
CA GLN A 205 -5.63 6.63 18.05
C GLN A 205 -4.34 5.85 18.31
N LYS A 206 -3.79 5.94 19.52
CA LYS A 206 -2.64 5.14 19.94
C LYS A 206 -3.13 3.84 20.55
N GLU A 207 -3.62 2.96 19.69
CA GLU A 207 -4.07 1.62 20.03
C GLU A 207 -3.20 0.58 19.33
N LEU A 208 -2.87 -0.52 19.99
CA LEU A 208 -2.03 -1.56 19.40
C LEU A 208 -2.87 -2.33 18.37
N GLN A 209 -2.49 -2.23 17.09
CA GLN A 209 -3.19 -2.97 16.04
C GLN A 209 -2.74 -4.42 15.99
N LYS A 210 -1.42 -4.63 16.05
CA LYS A 210 -0.82 -5.96 15.99
C LYS A 210 0.48 -5.99 16.78
N ASP A 211 0.72 -7.05 17.55
CA ASP A 211 2.04 -7.31 18.11
C ASP A 211 2.85 -8.15 17.12
N LEU A 212 3.98 -7.63 16.65
CA LEU A 212 4.88 -8.32 15.73
C LEU A 212 6.21 -8.71 16.41
N SER A 213 6.30 -8.61 17.73
CA SER A 213 7.55 -8.85 18.48
C SER A 213 8.15 -10.24 18.26
N THR A 214 7.32 -11.23 17.94
CA THR A 214 7.76 -12.63 17.69
C THR A 214 7.57 -13.09 16.25
N ALA A 215 6.99 -12.25 15.39
CA ALA A 215 6.60 -12.63 14.03
C ALA A 215 7.79 -13.04 13.15
N PHE A 216 9.01 -12.59 13.49
CA PHE A 216 10.21 -12.74 12.66
C PHE A 216 11.36 -13.50 13.34
N ASN A 217 11.16 -14.11 14.52
CA ASN A 217 12.23 -14.68 15.39
C ASN A 217 13.07 -15.80 14.75
N SER A 218 12.71 -16.30 13.58
CA SER A 218 13.45 -17.33 12.85
C SER A 218 13.51 -17.05 11.35
N MET A 219 13.25 -15.81 10.96
CA MET A 219 13.28 -15.39 9.57
C MET A 219 14.57 -14.63 9.29
N THR A 220 15.03 -14.74 8.05
CA THR A 220 16.18 -13.97 7.55
C THR A 220 15.77 -12.63 6.94
N GLU A 221 14.47 -12.41 6.72
CA GLU A 221 13.86 -11.21 6.14
C GLU A 221 12.41 -11.13 6.60
N SER A 222 11.79 -9.95 6.59
CA SER A 222 10.37 -9.80 6.94
C SER A 222 9.47 -9.82 5.70
N ILE A 223 9.68 -10.85 4.87
CA ILE A 223 8.97 -11.07 3.60
C ILE A 223 8.41 -12.49 3.55
N PHE A 224 7.14 -12.59 3.17
CA PHE A 224 6.40 -13.83 3.02
C PHE A 224 6.05 -14.04 1.54
N TYR A 225 6.25 -15.25 1.05
CA TYR A 225 5.95 -15.65 -0.34
C TYR A 225 4.66 -16.47 -0.45
N SER A 226 3.82 -16.41 0.58
CA SER A 226 2.51 -17.07 0.65
C SER A 226 1.63 -16.32 1.65
N ALA A 227 0.34 -16.14 1.36
CA ALA A 227 -0.60 -15.60 2.35
C ALA A 227 -0.76 -16.50 3.58
N ASN A 228 -0.51 -17.81 3.48
CA ASN A 228 -0.67 -18.73 4.61
C ASN A 228 0.38 -18.53 5.71
N SER A 229 1.52 -17.93 5.38
CA SER A 229 2.57 -17.60 6.35
C SER A 229 2.52 -16.15 6.81
N ASP A 230 1.57 -15.36 6.32
CA ASP A 230 1.40 -13.96 6.71
C ASP A 230 1.00 -13.86 8.20
N PRO A 231 1.76 -13.17 9.06
CA PRO A 231 1.41 -12.99 10.47
C PRO A 231 0.20 -12.08 10.69
N TYR A 232 -0.21 -11.32 9.66
CA TYR A 232 -1.40 -10.50 9.69
C TYR A 232 -2.19 -10.60 8.37
N PRO A 233 -2.82 -11.77 8.11
CA PRO A 233 -3.43 -12.09 6.83
C PRO A 233 -4.65 -11.21 6.52
N GLU A 234 -5.08 -11.22 5.26
CA GLU A 234 -6.26 -10.49 4.77
C GLU A 234 -7.53 -10.77 5.59
N ALA A 235 -7.73 -12.01 6.03
CA ALA A 235 -8.88 -12.41 6.84
C ALA A 235 -8.91 -11.75 8.25
N ASP A 236 -7.75 -11.30 8.74
CA ASP A 236 -7.63 -10.62 10.04
C ASP A 236 -7.76 -9.09 9.91
N GLN A 237 -7.83 -8.56 8.69
CA GLN A 237 -7.92 -7.12 8.46
C GLN A 237 -9.33 -6.63 8.80
N PRO A 238 -9.47 -5.65 9.70
CA PRO A 238 -10.77 -5.20 10.17
C PRO A 238 -11.53 -4.41 9.12
N TYR A 239 -12.85 -4.28 9.32
CA TYR A 239 -13.73 -3.28 8.70
C TYR A 239 -13.99 -3.44 7.17
N LEU A 240 -13.11 -4.09 6.44
CA LEU A 240 -13.17 -4.23 4.98
C LEU A 240 -14.24 -5.23 4.52
N GLY A 241 -15.02 -4.86 3.51
CA GLY A 241 -16.02 -5.71 2.87
C GLY A 241 -15.59 -6.21 1.50
N LYS A 242 -16.52 -6.90 0.84
CA LYS A 242 -16.35 -7.46 -0.50
C LYS A 242 -17.44 -6.98 -1.44
N THR A 243 -17.10 -6.81 -2.71
CA THR A 243 -18.09 -6.52 -3.75
C THR A 243 -17.78 -7.35 -4.99
N THR A 244 -18.74 -8.19 -5.39
CA THR A 244 -18.70 -8.94 -6.64
C THR A 244 -19.47 -8.18 -7.71
N VAL A 245 -18.86 -7.99 -8.87
CA VAL A 245 -19.49 -7.38 -10.04
C VAL A 245 -19.68 -8.46 -11.09
N ASN A 246 -20.89 -8.61 -11.61
CA ASN A 246 -21.20 -9.44 -12.75
C ASN A 246 -21.47 -8.55 -13.96
N ILE A 247 -20.74 -8.78 -15.04
CA ILE A 247 -20.82 -8.01 -16.28
C ILE A 247 -21.64 -8.80 -17.30
N THR A 248 -22.62 -8.15 -17.90
CA THR A 248 -23.38 -8.69 -19.04
C THR A 248 -23.32 -7.71 -20.19
N TYR A 249 -23.40 -8.20 -21.42
CA TYR A 249 -23.40 -7.36 -22.62
C TYR A 249 -24.76 -7.45 -23.32
N SER A 250 -25.32 -6.32 -23.74
CA SER A 250 -26.63 -6.26 -24.39
C SER A 250 -26.61 -5.28 -25.56
N GLY A 251 -27.07 -5.74 -26.73
CA GLY A 251 -27.17 -4.89 -27.93
C GLY A 251 -25.83 -4.48 -28.56
N VAL A 252 -24.72 -5.03 -28.07
CA VAL A 252 -23.36 -4.76 -28.54
C VAL A 252 -22.57 -6.06 -28.67
N THR A 253 -21.66 -6.11 -29.64
CA THR A 253 -20.72 -7.23 -29.83
C THR A 253 -19.32 -6.72 -29.58
N MET A 254 -18.64 -7.30 -28.60
CA MET A 254 -17.33 -6.83 -28.14
C MET A 254 -16.22 -7.45 -28.96
N SER A 255 -15.21 -6.66 -29.33
CA SER A 255 -14.09 -7.19 -30.11
C SER A 255 -13.26 -8.20 -29.29
N PRO A 256 -12.80 -9.31 -29.90
CA PRO A 256 -11.89 -10.20 -29.21
C PRO A 256 -10.58 -9.51 -28.82
N GLY A 257 -10.08 -9.77 -27.61
CA GLY A 257 -8.81 -9.24 -27.14
C GLY A 257 -8.85 -7.82 -26.57
N THR A 258 -10.03 -7.21 -26.45
CA THR A 258 -10.23 -5.94 -25.72
C THR A 258 -10.48 -6.19 -24.23
N ASN A 259 -10.51 -5.10 -23.45
CA ASN A 259 -10.66 -5.15 -22.01
C ASN A 259 -11.91 -4.39 -21.53
N SER A 260 -12.42 -4.80 -20.38
CA SER A 260 -13.43 -4.10 -19.61
C SER A 260 -12.83 -3.57 -18.31
N PHE A 261 -13.02 -2.28 -18.04
CA PHE A 261 -12.62 -1.60 -16.83
C PHE A 261 -13.82 -1.47 -15.91
N ILE A 262 -13.78 -2.16 -14.77
CA ILE A 262 -14.73 -1.90 -13.69
C ILE A 262 -14.18 -0.72 -12.89
N ILE A 263 -15.01 0.29 -12.64
CA ILE A 263 -14.60 1.52 -11.93
C ILE A 263 -15.60 1.79 -10.82
N PHE A 264 -15.11 1.96 -9.60
CA PHE A 264 -15.87 2.46 -8.46
C PHE A 264 -15.39 3.85 -8.05
N THR A 265 -16.35 4.74 -7.83
CA THR A 265 -16.12 6.11 -7.36
C THR A 265 -16.96 6.41 -6.14
N THR A 266 -16.52 7.36 -5.30
CA THR A 266 -17.27 7.84 -4.13
C THR A 266 -18.20 9.01 -4.42
N GLN A 267 -18.24 9.46 -5.68
CA GLN A 267 -19.15 10.47 -6.19
C GLN A 267 -19.47 10.13 -7.66
N PRO A 268 -20.67 10.41 -8.17
CA PRO A 268 -21.08 9.97 -9.50
C PRO A 268 -20.22 10.62 -10.61
N LEU A 269 -19.76 9.83 -11.57
CA LEU A 269 -19.11 10.32 -12.80
C LEU A 269 -20.10 10.94 -13.80
N PHE A 270 -21.39 10.66 -13.67
CA PHE A 270 -22.42 11.09 -14.62
C PHE A 270 -23.58 11.78 -13.92
N SER A 271 -24.09 12.84 -14.54
CA SER A 271 -25.37 13.47 -14.22
C SER A 271 -26.28 13.35 -15.45
N GLY A 272 -27.19 12.37 -15.41
CA GLY A 272 -27.90 11.93 -16.62
C GLY A 272 -26.92 11.45 -17.69
N PHE A 273 -26.93 12.09 -18.86
CA PHE A 273 -26.02 11.78 -19.98
C PHE A 273 -24.73 12.60 -19.97
N THR A 274 -24.52 13.48 -18.98
CA THR A 274 -23.35 14.35 -18.93
C THR A 274 -22.23 13.69 -18.12
N PHE A 275 -21.11 13.40 -18.77
CA PHE A 275 -19.89 12.96 -18.10
C PHE A 275 -19.21 14.14 -17.37
N ASN A 276 -18.88 13.93 -16.09
CA ASN A 276 -18.13 14.87 -15.28
C ASN A 276 -16.72 14.32 -15.03
N SER A 277 -15.80 14.63 -15.93
CA SER A 277 -14.41 14.20 -15.84
C SER A 277 -13.69 14.69 -14.57
N ALA A 278 -14.11 15.81 -13.99
CA ALA A 278 -13.54 16.31 -12.73
C ALA A 278 -13.82 15.35 -11.55
N ASN A 279 -14.83 14.49 -11.65
CA ASN A 279 -15.15 13.50 -10.63
C ASN A 279 -14.28 12.24 -10.71
N LEU A 280 -13.40 12.10 -11.71
CA LEU A 280 -12.37 11.05 -11.72
C LEU A 280 -11.44 11.13 -10.49
N LYS A 281 -11.33 12.30 -9.86
CA LYS A 281 -10.61 12.48 -8.58
C LYS A 281 -11.19 11.66 -7.42
N TYR A 282 -12.44 11.21 -7.54
CA TYR A 282 -13.16 10.37 -6.57
C TYR A 282 -13.07 8.87 -6.91
N ARG A 283 -12.25 8.46 -7.89
CA ARG A 283 -12.01 7.06 -8.21
C ARG A 283 -11.36 6.38 -7.01
N SER A 284 -12.08 5.41 -6.45
CA SER A 284 -11.67 4.65 -5.27
C SER A 284 -11.03 3.33 -5.66
N ARG A 285 -11.65 2.63 -6.61
CA ARG A 285 -11.24 1.30 -7.05
C ARG A 285 -11.45 1.12 -8.53
N TYR A 286 -10.61 0.30 -9.14
CA TYR A 286 -10.77 -0.12 -10.51
C TYR A 286 -10.09 -1.47 -10.71
N VAL A 287 -10.44 -2.18 -11.77
CA VAL A 287 -9.72 -3.36 -12.27
C VAL A 287 -9.91 -3.46 -13.77
N MET A 288 -8.87 -3.88 -14.49
CA MET A 288 -8.94 -4.16 -15.92
C MET A 288 -9.07 -5.66 -16.15
N LEU A 289 -10.09 -6.07 -16.89
CA LEU A 289 -10.39 -7.47 -17.12
C LEU A 289 -10.40 -7.77 -18.63
N PRO A 290 -9.84 -8.89 -19.08
CA PRO A 290 -10.10 -9.40 -20.42
C PRO A 290 -11.61 -9.53 -20.66
N ILE A 291 -12.06 -9.34 -21.89
CA ILE A 291 -13.49 -9.45 -22.25
C ILE A 291 -14.12 -10.82 -21.92
N THR A 292 -13.30 -11.85 -21.77
CA THR A 292 -13.71 -13.21 -21.37
C THR A 292 -14.09 -13.33 -19.90
N ASP A 293 -13.68 -12.38 -19.07
CA ASP A 293 -13.92 -12.39 -17.63
C ASP A 293 -15.26 -11.69 -17.35
N GLY A 294 -16.31 -12.49 -17.14
CA GLY A 294 -17.67 -12.01 -16.93
C GLY A 294 -17.96 -11.49 -15.52
N ASP A 295 -17.03 -11.67 -14.57
CA ASP A 295 -17.19 -11.22 -13.20
C ASP A 295 -15.85 -10.94 -12.52
N TYR A 296 -15.92 -10.17 -11.43
CA TYR A 296 -14.77 -9.94 -10.55
C TYR A 296 -15.19 -9.62 -9.13
N THR A 297 -14.42 -10.06 -8.14
CA THR A 297 -14.67 -9.77 -6.72
C THR A 297 -13.55 -8.93 -6.11
N PHE A 298 -13.89 -7.70 -5.72
CA PHE A 298 -13.05 -6.85 -4.88
C PHE A 298 -13.12 -7.33 -3.43
N THR A 299 -11.99 -7.66 -2.80
CA THR A 299 -11.97 -8.29 -1.46
C THR A 299 -11.57 -7.37 -0.31
N TYR A 300 -11.21 -6.12 -0.61
CA TYR A 300 -10.66 -5.12 0.33
C TYR A 300 -11.45 -3.81 0.29
N MET A 301 -12.76 -3.86 0.08
CA MET A 301 -13.58 -2.66 -0.12
C MET A 301 -13.80 -1.93 1.20
N HIS A 302 -13.50 -0.63 1.25
CA HIS A 302 -13.90 0.20 2.39
C HIS A 302 -15.43 0.29 2.46
N PRO A 303 -16.03 0.31 3.66
CA PRO A 303 -17.44 0.63 3.80
C PRO A 303 -17.77 2.03 3.25
N GLY A 304 -18.96 2.16 2.66
CA GLY A 304 -19.43 3.42 2.07
C GLY A 304 -20.37 3.24 0.90
N THR A 305 -20.81 4.36 0.34
CA THR A 305 -21.61 4.41 -0.88
C THR A 305 -20.70 4.56 -2.09
N TYR A 306 -20.98 3.76 -3.12
CA TYR A 306 -20.20 3.69 -4.34
C TYR A 306 -21.08 3.85 -5.57
N TRP A 307 -20.49 4.46 -6.60
CA TRP A 307 -21.02 4.51 -7.95
C TRP A 307 -20.17 3.63 -8.84
N ALA A 308 -20.83 2.67 -9.48
CA ALA A 308 -20.22 1.64 -10.28
C ALA A 308 -20.42 1.89 -11.78
N TYR A 309 -19.34 1.69 -12.52
CA TYR A 309 -19.27 1.84 -13.96
C TYR A 309 -18.50 0.65 -14.53
N VAL A 310 -18.88 0.25 -15.74
CA VAL A 310 -18.05 -0.60 -16.59
C VAL A 310 -17.83 0.16 -17.89
N LEU A 311 -16.57 0.31 -18.26
CA LEU A 311 -16.12 0.82 -19.56
C LEU A 311 -15.54 -0.38 -20.32
N HIS A 312 -16.11 -0.72 -21.46
CA HIS A 312 -15.47 -1.55 -22.46
C HIS A 312 -14.63 -0.65 -23.36
N ASP A 313 -13.33 -0.84 -23.31
CA ASP A 313 -12.36 -0.03 -24.04
C ASP A 313 -12.02 -0.70 -25.36
N GLU A 314 -12.67 -0.24 -26.42
CA GLU A 314 -12.57 -0.82 -27.76
C GLU A 314 -11.26 -0.37 -28.43
N ASN A 315 -10.77 0.83 -28.11
CA ASN A 315 -9.61 1.44 -28.75
C ASN A 315 -8.30 1.27 -27.96
N GLY A 316 -8.36 0.84 -26.70
CA GLY A 316 -7.22 0.57 -25.83
C GLY A 316 -6.63 1.81 -25.14
N ASP A 317 -7.35 2.93 -25.08
CA ASP A 317 -6.86 4.19 -24.51
C ASP A 317 -7.15 4.34 -23.00
N GLY A 318 -8.01 3.49 -22.45
CA GLY A 318 -8.39 3.46 -21.03
C GLY A 318 -9.29 4.62 -20.57
N ASN A 319 -9.92 5.36 -21.49
CA ASN A 319 -10.80 6.49 -21.21
C ASN A 319 -12.21 6.27 -21.77
N PHE A 320 -13.14 7.13 -21.37
CA PHE A 320 -14.49 7.16 -21.93
C PHE A 320 -14.46 7.88 -23.29
N SER A 321 -14.04 7.18 -24.35
CA SER A 321 -13.85 7.75 -25.69
C SER A 321 -14.95 7.33 -26.67
N THR A 322 -15.16 8.12 -27.74
CA THR A 322 -16.13 7.80 -28.79
C THR A 322 -15.85 6.44 -29.40
N GLY A 323 -16.90 5.60 -29.51
CA GLY A 323 -16.82 4.23 -30.00
C GLY A 323 -16.71 3.17 -28.90
N ASP A 324 -16.29 3.53 -27.70
CA ASP A 324 -16.28 2.63 -26.54
C ASP A 324 -17.71 2.36 -26.05
N HIS A 325 -17.84 1.34 -25.20
CA HIS A 325 -19.13 0.99 -24.60
C HIS A 325 -19.10 1.13 -23.09
N MET A 326 -20.22 1.53 -22.50
CA MET A 326 -20.36 1.56 -21.06
C MET A 326 -21.72 1.05 -20.59
N ASN A 327 -21.91 1.06 -19.26
CA ASN A 327 -23.14 0.57 -18.65
C ASN A 327 -24.40 1.23 -19.22
N SER A 328 -25.43 0.42 -19.42
CA SER A 328 -26.76 0.82 -19.85
C SER A 328 -27.80 0.26 -18.87
N PRO A 329 -28.73 1.09 -18.37
CA PRO A 329 -28.85 2.53 -18.59
C PRO A 329 -27.64 3.32 -18.04
N LEU A 330 -27.39 4.51 -18.60
CA LEU A 330 -26.36 5.44 -18.12
C LEU A 330 -26.64 6.01 -16.72
N SER A 331 -27.84 5.76 -16.18
CA SER A 331 -28.14 6.09 -14.80
C SER A 331 -27.08 5.44 -13.88
N PRO A 332 -26.56 6.16 -12.88
CA PRO A 332 -25.50 5.63 -12.06
C PRO A 332 -25.95 4.38 -11.31
N ILE A 333 -25.15 3.31 -11.38
CA ILE A 333 -25.38 2.10 -10.58
C ILE A 333 -24.79 2.36 -9.21
N THR A 334 -25.66 2.56 -8.20
CA THR A 334 -25.23 2.92 -6.84
C THR A 334 -25.50 1.78 -5.87
N PHE A 335 -24.56 1.53 -4.96
CA PHE A 335 -24.75 0.60 -3.85
C PHE A 335 -24.07 1.12 -2.58
N THR A 336 -24.45 0.58 -1.43
CA THR A 336 -23.78 0.86 -0.14
C THR A 336 -23.25 -0.44 0.45
N LEU A 337 -21.99 -0.41 0.85
CA LEU A 337 -21.30 -1.51 1.51
C LEU A 337 -21.14 -1.20 3.00
N GLY A 338 -21.59 -2.11 3.86
CA GLY A 338 -21.35 -2.05 5.29
C GLY A 338 -19.99 -2.64 5.70
N ALA A 339 -19.58 -2.43 6.94
CA ALA A 339 -18.40 -3.05 7.52
C ALA A 339 -18.47 -4.58 7.44
N LEU A 340 -17.40 -5.22 6.94
CA LEU A 340 -17.34 -6.67 6.69
C LEU A 340 -18.50 -7.20 5.81
N GLY A 341 -19.17 -6.30 5.08
CA GLY A 341 -20.30 -6.63 4.24
C GLY A 341 -19.89 -7.33 2.96
N ASN A 342 -20.87 -7.97 2.31
CA ASN A 342 -20.73 -8.49 0.96
C ASN A 342 -21.82 -7.85 0.10
N GLN A 343 -21.46 -7.43 -1.11
CA GLN A 343 -22.38 -6.88 -2.09
C GLN A 343 -22.20 -7.56 -3.43
N THR A 344 -23.28 -7.69 -4.18
CA THR A 344 -23.25 -8.12 -5.57
C THR A 344 -23.92 -7.07 -6.44
N VAL A 345 -23.21 -6.62 -7.47
CA VAL A 345 -23.69 -5.66 -8.45
C VAL A 345 -23.73 -6.34 -9.80
N ILE A 346 -24.81 -6.13 -10.55
CA ILE A 346 -24.92 -6.60 -11.94
C ILE A 346 -24.90 -5.37 -12.83
N ILE A 347 -24.00 -5.36 -13.81
CA ILE A 347 -23.82 -4.24 -14.73
C ILE A 347 -24.01 -4.76 -16.16
N THR A 348 -24.99 -4.20 -16.86
CA THR A 348 -25.18 -4.45 -18.29
C THR A 348 -24.45 -3.39 -19.08
N VAL A 349 -23.51 -3.77 -19.94
CA VAL A 349 -22.83 -2.90 -20.90
C VAL A 349 -23.58 -2.93 -22.22
N GLY A 350 -23.82 -1.76 -22.80
CA GLY A 350 -24.58 -1.65 -24.06
C GLY A 350 -24.81 -0.24 -24.58
N PHE A 351 -24.33 0.79 -23.87
CA PHE A 351 -24.38 2.16 -24.36
C PHE A 351 -23.08 2.47 -25.12
N THR A 352 -23.17 2.80 -26.41
CA THR A 352 -22.03 3.28 -27.20
C THR A 352 -21.82 4.77 -26.97
N ILE A 353 -20.58 5.15 -26.63
CA ILE A 353 -20.20 6.55 -26.43
C ILE A 353 -20.17 7.24 -27.81
N PRO A 354 -20.95 8.32 -28.01
CA PRO A 354 -21.14 8.96 -29.31
C PRO A 354 -19.95 9.76 -29.82
#